data_AF-A0A369BDV2-F1
#
_entry.id   AF-A0A369BDV2-F1
#
_cell.length_a   1.000
_cell.length_b   1.000
_cell.length_c   1.000
_cell.angle_alpha   90.00
_cell.angle_beta   90.00
_cell.angle_gamma   90.00
#
_symmetry.space_group_name_H-M   'P 1'
#
loop_
_entity.id
_entity.type
_entity.pdbx_description
1 polymer ?
#
loop_
_entity_poly.entity_id
_entity_poly.type
_entity_poly.pdbx_seq_one_letter_code
_entity_poly.pdbx_strand_id
1 'polypeptide(L)'
;MQQQQQLRQLGYPAKLFLYAVMFIGTVIGMKYVVEIRLPDGGRPPYLFLVWNTFLAWIPAGLAIGLDLISLMSSRLLKGILFLSVGLVWFFFYPNAAYLVTDLLHPFARYPISSQGRFWSDMLFWDHLYTVLFVALLGLALGSVSLASVHRLVRNALGSVAGWIFAFAVLAFSSFGVYLGRFIRFNSWDILRHPFQLLKDIAVYFTNMDNLSHAIQFCKWMFLITCFCYVLLYLFGAMRGNPASIQKEKEHGETSAFPARKPGSI
;
A
#
# COMPACT_ATOMS: atom_id res chain seq x y z
N MET A 1 -7.15 30.19 8.06
CA MET A 1 -7.17 29.38 9.31
C MET A 1 -7.97 28.09 9.16
N GLN A 2 -9.22 28.13 8.69
CA GLN A 2 -10.08 26.95 8.54
C GLN A 2 -9.52 25.85 7.60
N GLN A 3 -8.96 26.25 6.46
CA GLN A 3 -8.34 25.31 5.50
C GLN A 3 -7.09 24.61 6.06
N GLN A 4 -6.28 25.31 6.88
CA GLN A 4 -5.13 24.72 7.56
C GLN A 4 -5.55 23.71 8.63
N GLN A 5 -6.65 23.95 9.35
CA GLN A 5 -7.21 23.00 10.31
C GLN A 5 -7.74 21.73 9.61
N GLN A 6 -8.40 21.87 8.47
CA GLN A 6 -8.88 20.73 7.68
C GLN A 6 -7.73 19.85 7.16
N LEU A 7 -6.64 20.45 6.68
CA LEU A 7 -5.44 19.71 6.26
C LEU A 7 -4.79 18.96 7.43
N ARG A 8 -4.76 19.55 8.63
CA ARG A 8 -4.27 18.86 9.84
C ARG A 8 -5.12 17.65 10.19
N GLN A 9 -6.44 17.70 10.02
CA GLN A 9 -7.32 16.54 10.23
C GLN A 9 -7.04 15.40 9.24
N LEU A 10 -6.56 15.73 8.04
CA LEU A 10 -6.10 14.76 7.04
C LEU A 10 -4.66 14.26 7.28
N GLY A 11 -4.00 14.69 8.36
CA GLY A 11 -2.65 14.26 8.74
C GLY A 11 -1.52 15.01 8.03
N TYR A 12 -1.81 16.17 7.44
CA TYR A 12 -0.77 17.05 6.88
C TYR A 12 -0.20 17.96 7.99
N PRO A 13 1.13 18.23 8.00
CA PRO A 13 2.11 17.92 6.96
C PRO A 13 2.81 16.56 7.10
N ALA A 14 2.59 15.79 8.17
CA ALA A 14 3.28 14.51 8.42
C ALA A 14 3.18 13.53 7.22
N LYS A 15 2.03 13.48 6.56
CA LYS A 15 1.83 12.67 5.35
C LYS A 15 2.76 13.08 4.19
N LEU A 16 3.03 14.38 4.00
CA LEU A 16 3.98 14.84 2.96
C LEU A 16 5.40 14.40 3.27
N PHE A 17 5.82 14.50 4.54
CA PHE A 17 7.13 13.99 4.95
C PHE A 17 7.25 12.49 4.71
N LEU A 18 6.19 11.72 4.99
CA LEU A 18 6.16 10.29 4.70
C LEU A 18 6.34 10.01 3.19
N TYR A 19 5.58 10.68 2.33
CA TYR A 19 5.76 10.53 0.88
C TYR A 19 7.14 10.99 0.41
N ALA A 20 7.71 12.06 0.96
CA ALA A 20 9.06 12.50 0.63
C ALA A 20 10.11 11.45 1.00
N VAL A 21 10.02 10.85 2.18
CA VAL A 21 10.90 9.75 2.61
C VAL A 21 10.78 8.56 1.67
N MET A 22 9.56 8.18 1.30
CA MET A 22 9.32 7.07 0.37
C MET A 22 9.83 7.39 -1.05
N PHE A 23 9.75 8.64 -1.47
CA PHE A 23 10.29 9.11 -2.75
C PHE A 23 11.81 9.06 -2.76
N ILE A 24 12.48 9.53 -1.70
CA ILE A 24 13.93 9.39 -1.52
C ILE A 24 14.32 7.91 -1.55
N GLY A 25 13.60 7.06 -0.80
CA GLY A 25 13.81 5.62 -0.83
C GLY A 25 13.64 5.04 -2.24
N THR A 26 12.63 5.49 -2.99
CA THR A 26 12.43 5.09 -4.40
C THR A 26 13.62 5.47 -5.26
N VAL A 27 14.11 6.71 -5.17
CA VAL A 27 15.28 7.17 -5.95
C VAL A 27 16.51 6.32 -5.65
N ILE A 28 16.76 6.04 -4.36
CA ILE A 28 17.86 5.16 -3.93
C ILE A 28 17.68 3.76 -4.51
N GLY A 29 16.49 3.16 -4.38
CA GLY A 29 16.21 1.82 -4.92
C GLY A 29 16.38 1.77 -6.44
N MET A 30 15.90 2.78 -7.18
CA MET A 30 16.02 2.86 -8.63
C MET A 30 17.49 3.01 -9.07
N LYS A 31 18.31 3.74 -8.31
CA LYS A 31 19.76 3.81 -8.57
C LYS A 31 20.37 2.40 -8.57
N TYR A 32 20.11 1.60 -7.54
CA TYR A 32 20.60 0.22 -7.47
C TYR A 32 20.05 -0.65 -8.61
N VAL A 33 18.76 -0.51 -8.95
CA VAL A 33 18.15 -1.22 -10.10
C VAL A 33 18.88 -0.93 -11.43
N VAL A 34 19.31 0.31 -11.64
CA VAL A 34 20.02 0.72 -12.87
C VAL A 34 21.51 0.37 -12.82
N GLU A 35 22.12 0.29 -11.65
CA GLU A 35 23.56 -0.01 -11.49
C GLU A 35 23.86 -1.51 -11.46
N ILE A 36 22.93 -2.34 -10.99
CA ILE A 36 23.17 -3.77 -10.81
C ILE A 36 23.39 -4.51 -12.13
N ARG A 37 24.32 -5.45 -12.14
CA ARG A 37 24.74 -6.22 -13.33
C ARG A 37 24.83 -7.69 -12.99
N LEU A 38 24.53 -8.53 -13.97
CA LEU A 38 24.79 -9.96 -13.86
C LEU A 38 26.31 -10.24 -13.95
N PRO A 39 26.78 -11.43 -13.53
CA PRO A 39 28.19 -11.79 -13.55
C PRO A 39 28.86 -11.68 -14.93
N ASP A 40 28.10 -11.94 -16.00
CA ASP A 40 28.49 -11.83 -17.40
C ASP A 40 28.44 -10.39 -17.94
N GLY A 41 28.01 -9.42 -17.13
CA GLY A 41 27.90 -8.01 -17.47
C GLY A 41 26.61 -7.66 -18.23
N GLY A 42 26.69 -6.69 -19.13
CA GLY A 42 25.58 -6.31 -20.02
C GLY A 42 24.58 -5.29 -19.46
N ARG A 43 23.33 -5.38 -19.92
CA ARG A 43 22.25 -4.44 -19.53
C ARG A 43 21.70 -4.80 -18.15
N PRO A 44 21.30 -3.81 -17.33
CA PRO A 44 20.74 -4.08 -16.00
C PRO A 44 19.52 -5.01 -16.10
N PRO A 45 19.50 -6.12 -15.32
CA PRO A 45 18.50 -7.17 -15.47
C PRO A 45 17.11 -6.74 -14.97
N TYR A 46 16.97 -5.62 -14.25
CA TYR A 46 15.71 -5.25 -13.60
C TYR A 46 15.15 -3.89 -14.03
N LEU A 47 15.51 -3.39 -15.22
CA LEU A 47 15.01 -2.09 -15.72
C LEU A 47 13.47 -1.97 -15.76
N PHE A 48 12.74 -3.07 -15.92
CA PHE A 48 11.28 -3.07 -15.86
C PHE A 48 10.73 -2.65 -14.48
N LEU A 49 11.50 -2.81 -13.40
CA LEU A 49 11.11 -2.33 -12.06
C LEU A 49 10.94 -0.83 -12.01
N VAL A 50 11.63 -0.05 -12.87
CA VAL A 50 11.43 1.40 -12.95
C VAL A 50 9.99 1.72 -13.35
N TRP A 51 9.50 1.02 -14.36
CA TRP A 51 8.12 1.18 -14.83
C TRP A 51 7.11 0.65 -13.79
N ASN A 52 7.35 -0.52 -13.21
CA ASN A 52 6.45 -1.08 -12.19
C ASN A 52 6.39 -0.20 -10.93
N THR A 53 7.52 0.38 -10.53
CA THR A 53 7.58 1.31 -9.39
C THR A 53 6.86 2.61 -9.70
N PHE A 54 6.98 3.13 -10.93
CA PHE A 54 6.19 4.28 -11.37
C PHE A 54 4.68 3.98 -11.26
N LEU A 55 4.21 2.81 -11.72
CA LEU A 55 2.81 2.42 -11.58
C LEU A 55 2.37 2.28 -10.12
N ALA A 56 3.26 1.82 -9.23
CA ALA A 56 3.00 1.74 -7.79
C ALA A 56 2.81 3.12 -7.12
N TRP A 57 3.37 4.18 -7.68
CA TRP A 57 3.19 5.55 -7.18
C TRP A 57 1.85 6.18 -7.56
N ILE A 58 1.21 5.72 -8.64
CA ILE A 58 -0.10 6.22 -9.10
C ILE A 58 -1.17 6.19 -7.99
N PRO A 59 -1.45 5.06 -7.31
CA PRO A 59 -2.45 5.03 -6.24
C PRO A 59 -2.08 5.93 -5.06
N ALA A 60 -0.80 6.15 -4.76
CA ALA A 60 -0.39 7.09 -3.72
C ALA A 60 -0.72 8.54 -4.12
N GLY A 61 -0.44 8.94 -5.35
CA GLY A 61 -0.79 10.26 -5.87
C GLY A 61 -2.30 10.50 -5.93
N LEU A 62 -3.06 9.51 -6.40
CA LEU A 62 -4.53 9.58 -6.44
C LEU A 62 -5.15 9.67 -5.05
N ALA A 63 -4.56 9.03 -4.03
CA ALA A 63 -5.01 9.16 -2.64
C ALA A 63 -4.83 10.59 -2.09
N ILE A 64 -3.76 11.30 -2.47
CA ILE A 64 -3.59 12.74 -2.19
C ILE A 64 -4.66 13.55 -2.91
N GLY A 65 -4.93 13.23 -4.19
CA GLY A 65 -6.01 13.85 -4.95
C GLY A 65 -7.37 13.70 -4.27
N LEU A 66 -7.71 12.51 -3.76
CA LEU A 66 -8.94 12.23 -3.02
C LEU A 66 -9.02 13.00 -1.70
N ASP A 67 -7.90 13.11 -0.97
CA ASP A 67 -7.81 13.97 0.22
C ASP A 67 -8.17 15.43 -0.14
N LEU A 68 -7.61 15.97 -1.22
CA LEU A 68 -7.88 17.35 -1.66
C LEU A 68 -9.32 17.55 -2.13
N ILE A 69 -9.86 16.61 -2.92
CA ILE A 69 -11.26 16.62 -3.36
C ILE A 69 -12.20 16.59 -2.16
N SER A 70 -11.84 15.88 -1.09
CA SER A 70 -12.66 15.81 0.12
C SER A 70 -12.86 17.18 0.80
N LEU A 71 -11.96 18.13 0.55
CA LEU A 71 -12.01 19.50 1.09
C LEU A 71 -12.87 20.47 0.27
N MET A 72 -13.32 20.06 -0.92
CA MET A 72 -14.12 20.93 -1.80
C MET A 72 -15.49 21.27 -1.18
N SER A 73 -15.93 22.52 -1.38
CA SER A 73 -17.20 23.03 -0.87
C SER A 73 -18.41 22.56 -1.68
N SER A 74 -18.28 22.44 -3.00
CA SER A 74 -19.35 21.99 -3.89
C SER A 74 -19.63 20.50 -3.73
N ARG A 75 -20.82 20.14 -3.23
CA ARG A 75 -21.20 18.74 -2.98
C ARG A 75 -21.29 17.90 -4.26
N LEU A 76 -21.87 18.46 -5.32
CA LEU A 76 -22.06 17.73 -6.59
C LEU A 76 -20.73 17.44 -7.26
N LEU A 77 -19.90 18.47 -7.46
CA LEU A 77 -18.58 18.32 -8.08
C LEU A 77 -17.66 17.42 -7.25
N LYS A 78 -17.69 17.55 -5.92
CA LYS A 78 -16.99 16.66 -4.99
C LYS A 78 -17.41 15.21 -5.19
N GLY A 79 -18.70 14.92 -5.24
CA GLY A 79 -19.20 13.56 -5.42
C GLY A 79 -18.74 12.93 -6.75
N ILE A 80 -18.85 13.69 -7.84
CA ILE A 80 -18.43 13.22 -9.18
C ILE A 80 -16.92 12.96 -9.21
N LEU A 81 -16.10 13.92 -8.76
CA LEU A 81 -14.65 13.78 -8.75
C LEU A 81 -14.17 12.69 -7.80
N PHE A 82 -14.81 12.56 -6.63
CA PHE A 82 -14.45 11.53 -5.67
C PHE A 82 -14.72 10.13 -6.24
N LEU A 83 -15.87 9.94 -6.91
CA LEU A 83 -16.20 8.68 -7.54
C LEU A 83 -15.26 8.38 -8.72
N SER A 84 -15.03 9.35 -9.63
CA SER A 84 -14.18 9.13 -10.79
C SER A 84 -12.73 8.85 -10.42
N VAL A 85 -12.13 9.68 -9.56
CA VAL A 85 -10.76 9.49 -9.07
C VAL A 85 -10.67 8.24 -8.19
N GLY A 86 -11.71 7.94 -7.41
CA GLY A 86 -11.79 6.74 -6.58
C GLY A 86 -11.79 5.45 -7.39
N LEU A 87 -12.50 5.42 -8.52
CA LEU A 87 -12.48 4.28 -9.44
C LEU A 87 -11.11 4.09 -10.10
N VAL A 88 -10.47 5.18 -10.55
CA VAL A 88 -9.11 5.12 -11.11
C VAL A 88 -8.11 4.67 -10.04
N TRP A 89 -8.26 5.16 -8.81
CA TRP A 89 -7.43 4.74 -7.67
C TRP A 89 -7.58 3.24 -7.42
N PHE A 90 -8.81 2.74 -7.33
CA PHE A 90 -9.09 1.33 -7.09
C PHE A 90 -8.49 0.44 -8.18
N PHE A 91 -8.57 0.90 -9.43
CA PHE A 91 -8.05 0.19 -10.58
C PHE A 91 -6.52 0.08 -10.59
N PHE A 92 -5.81 1.15 -10.21
CA PHE A 92 -4.35 1.16 -10.16
C PHE A 92 -3.77 0.65 -8.84
N TYR A 93 -4.58 0.52 -7.78
CA TYR A 93 -4.16 0.03 -6.47
C TYR A 93 -3.37 -1.29 -6.50
N PRO A 94 -3.71 -2.31 -7.31
CA PRO A 94 -2.99 -3.58 -7.36
C PRO A 94 -1.50 -3.44 -7.71
N ASN A 95 -1.12 -2.40 -8.45
CA ASN A 95 0.26 -2.20 -8.91
C ASN A 95 1.25 -2.01 -7.74
N ALA A 96 0.80 -1.46 -6.62
CA ALA A 96 1.65 -1.33 -5.44
C ALA A 96 2.02 -2.69 -4.84
N ALA A 97 1.05 -3.60 -4.72
CA ALA A 97 1.27 -4.97 -4.25
C ALA A 97 1.96 -5.86 -5.28
N TYR A 98 1.84 -5.55 -6.58
CA TYR A 98 2.47 -6.30 -7.68
C TYR A 98 3.99 -6.41 -7.53
N LEU A 99 4.64 -5.36 -6.99
CA LEU A 99 6.09 -5.35 -6.75
C LEU A 99 6.58 -6.50 -5.87
N VAL A 100 5.73 -7.05 -4.99
CA VAL A 100 6.03 -8.25 -4.20
C VAL A 100 6.28 -9.47 -5.11
N THR A 101 5.58 -9.58 -6.22
CA THR A 101 5.73 -10.70 -7.15
C THR A 101 7.02 -10.62 -7.97
N ASP A 102 7.61 -9.43 -8.09
CA ASP A 102 8.85 -9.22 -8.82
C ASP A 102 10.08 -9.77 -8.07
N LEU A 103 9.94 -10.10 -6.77
CA LEU A 103 10.92 -10.82 -5.97
C LEU A 103 11.38 -12.16 -6.57
N LEU A 104 10.64 -12.72 -7.53
CA LEU A 104 11.08 -13.93 -8.23
C LEU A 104 12.24 -13.68 -9.20
N HIS A 105 12.46 -12.43 -9.65
CA HIS A 105 13.41 -12.13 -10.72
C HIS A 105 14.89 -12.35 -10.39
N PRO A 106 15.36 -12.14 -9.15
CA PRO A 106 16.66 -12.64 -8.70
C PRO A 106 16.82 -14.14 -8.95
N PHE A 107 15.84 -14.95 -8.56
CA PHE A 107 15.88 -16.40 -8.74
C PHE A 107 15.73 -16.85 -10.20
N ALA A 108 15.06 -16.05 -11.03
CA ALA A 108 14.84 -16.37 -12.43
C ALA A 108 15.96 -15.91 -13.38
N ARG A 109 16.70 -14.84 -13.03
CA ARG A 109 17.71 -14.22 -13.91
C ARG A 109 19.14 -14.42 -13.44
N TYR A 110 19.36 -14.65 -12.14
CA TYR A 110 20.71 -14.91 -11.64
C TYR A 110 21.18 -16.30 -12.09
N PRO A 111 22.43 -16.46 -12.57
CA PRO A 111 22.93 -17.76 -13.00
C PRO A 111 23.18 -18.66 -11.77
N ILE A 112 22.20 -19.51 -11.46
CA ILE A 112 22.29 -20.48 -10.37
C ILE A 112 23.04 -21.71 -10.88
N SER A 113 24.33 -21.82 -10.56
CA SER A 113 25.14 -23.01 -10.89
C SER A 113 24.78 -24.20 -9.98
N SER A 114 24.84 -25.42 -10.51
CA SER A 114 24.62 -26.65 -9.73
C SER A 114 25.81 -27.07 -8.86
N GLN A 115 26.99 -26.48 -9.07
CA GLN A 115 28.24 -26.89 -8.41
C GLN A 115 28.55 -26.08 -7.14
N GLY A 116 27.78 -25.03 -6.84
CA GLY A 116 27.99 -24.17 -5.69
C GLY A 116 26.68 -23.71 -5.07
N ARG A 117 26.75 -23.28 -3.81
CA ARG A 117 25.62 -22.65 -3.12
C ARG A 117 25.50 -21.21 -3.59
N PHE A 118 24.56 -20.91 -4.49
CA PHE A 118 24.38 -19.55 -5.03
C PHE A 118 24.17 -18.49 -3.95
N TRP A 119 23.61 -18.85 -2.79
CA TRP A 119 23.43 -17.94 -1.64
C TRP A 119 24.73 -17.67 -0.85
N SER A 120 25.86 -18.27 -1.22
CA SER A 120 27.17 -17.88 -0.67
C SER A 120 27.79 -16.71 -1.44
N ASP A 121 27.23 -16.38 -2.61
CA ASP A 121 27.66 -15.27 -3.45
C ASP A 121 26.99 -13.98 -2.99
N MET A 122 27.79 -12.97 -2.62
CA MET A 122 27.27 -11.67 -2.19
C MET A 122 26.54 -10.95 -3.33
N LEU A 123 26.93 -11.19 -4.59
CA LEU A 123 26.26 -10.59 -5.72
C LEU A 123 24.81 -11.06 -5.83
N PHE A 124 24.51 -12.32 -5.52
CA PHE A 124 23.12 -12.79 -5.46
C PHE A 124 22.32 -12.02 -4.40
N TRP A 125 22.91 -11.75 -3.23
CA TRP A 125 22.27 -10.98 -2.17
C TRP A 125 22.02 -9.52 -2.57
N ASP A 126 22.93 -8.90 -3.31
CA ASP A 126 22.71 -7.55 -3.86
C ASP A 126 21.47 -7.52 -4.78
N HIS A 127 21.31 -8.55 -5.62
CA HIS A 127 20.13 -8.69 -6.47
C HIS A 127 18.86 -8.89 -5.64
N LEU A 128 18.90 -9.79 -4.67
CA LEU A 128 17.76 -10.10 -3.82
C LEU A 128 17.32 -8.89 -2.98
N TYR A 129 18.26 -8.22 -2.30
CA TYR A 129 17.97 -7.07 -1.45
C TYR A 129 17.50 -5.85 -2.24
N THR A 130 18.04 -5.63 -3.45
CA THR A 130 17.56 -4.55 -4.32
C THR A 130 16.08 -4.74 -4.65
N VAL A 131 15.69 -5.95 -5.09
CA VAL A 131 14.29 -6.22 -5.46
C VAL A 131 13.40 -6.29 -4.22
N LEU A 132 13.89 -6.83 -3.10
CA LEU A 132 13.18 -6.85 -1.82
C LEU A 132 12.88 -5.44 -1.32
N PHE A 133 13.84 -4.53 -1.41
CA PHE A 133 13.63 -3.15 -1.00
C PHE A 133 12.55 -2.47 -1.85
N VAL A 134 12.53 -2.71 -3.17
CA VAL A 134 11.45 -2.23 -4.05
C VAL A 134 10.09 -2.84 -3.69
N ALA A 135 10.04 -4.14 -3.36
CA ALA A 135 8.82 -4.79 -2.90
C ALA A 135 8.29 -4.19 -1.58
N LEU A 136 9.17 -3.91 -0.61
CA LEU A 136 8.83 -3.24 0.64
C LEU A 136 8.33 -1.81 0.42
N LEU A 137 8.94 -1.05 -0.50
CA LEU A 137 8.45 0.26 -0.91
C LEU A 137 7.04 0.17 -1.50
N GLY A 138 6.77 -0.83 -2.35
CA GLY A 138 5.44 -1.11 -2.89
C GLY A 138 4.39 -1.38 -1.80
N LEU A 139 4.71 -2.27 -0.86
CA LEU A 139 3.83 -2.57 0.29
C LEU A 139 3.56 -1.34 1.15
N ALA A 140 4.58 -0.50 1.38
CA ALA A 140 4.43 0.74 2.12
C ALA A 140 3.55 1.75 1.35
N LEU A 141 3.76 1.92 0.03
CA LEU A 141 2.95 2.80 -0.83
C LEU A 141 1.48 2.38 -0.83
N GLY A 142 1.23 1.09 -1.02
CA GLY A 142 -0.11 0.52 -0.96
C GLY A 142 -0.77 0.75 0.39
N SER A 143 -0.06 0.45 1.49
CA SER A 143 -0.59 0.60 2.85
C SER A 143 -0.92 2.06 3.21
N VAL A 144 -0.05 3.01 2.86
CA VAL A 144 -0.27 4.45 3.11
C VAL A 144 -1.40 4.99 2.25
N SER A 145 -1.44 4.59 0.97
CA SER A 145 -2.51 4.95 0.04
C SER A 145 -3.87 4.44 0.54
N LEU A 146 -3.96 3.17 0.95
CA LEU A 146 -5.18 2.59 1.52
C LEU A 146 -5.57 3.27 2.83
N ALA A 147 -4.63 3.56 3.72
CA ALA A 147 -4.93 4.24 4.98
C ALA A 147 -5.58 5.62 4.76
N SER A 148 -5.15 6.33 3.71
CA SER A 148 -5.74 7.60 3.31
C SER A 148 -7.20 7.44 2.90
N VAL A 149 -7.48 6.54 1.96
CA VAL A 149 -8.83 6.34 1.41
C VAL A 149 -9.75 5.68 2.44
N HIS A 150 -9.25 4.72 3.21
CA HIS A 150 -9.98 4.09 4.31
C HIS A 150 -10.48 5.13 5.32
N ARG A 151 -9.65 6.10 5.70
CA ARG A 151 -10.07 7.19 6.59
C ARG A 151 -11.21 8.02 5.98
N LEU A 152 -11.13 8.35 4.68
CA LEU A 152 -12.19 9.10 4.00
C LEU A 152 -13.52 8.33 4.00
N VAL A 153 -13.47 7.02 3.69
CA VAL A 153 -14.64 6.14 3.73
C VAL A 153 -15.19 6.02 5.14
N ARG A 154 -14.31 5.85 6.14
CA ARG A 154 -14.71 5.78 7.56
C ARG A 154 -15.39 7.05 8.05
N ASN A 155 -14.91 8.22 7.62
CA ASN A 155 -15.52 9.49 7.99
C ASN A 155 -16.89 9.71 7.33
N ALA A 156 -17.11 9.12 6.15
CA ALA A 156 -18.36 9.26 5.40
C ALA A 156 -19.42 8.22 5.79
N LEU A 157 -19.03 6.97 6.00
CA LEU A 157 -19.93 5.80 6.14
C LEU A 157 -19.77 5.06 7.48
N GLY A 158 -18.84 5.49 8.33
CA GLY A 158 -18.59 4.88 9.64
C GLY A 158 -17.47 3.81 9.64
N SER A 159 -17.09 3.39 10.85
CA SER A 159 -15.90 2.53 11.06
C SER A 159 -16.05 1.13 10.48
N VAL A 160 -17.23 0.52 10.57
CA VAL A 160 -17.49 -0.83 10.06
C VAL A 160 -17.39 -0.85 8.54
N ALA A 161 -18.09 0.09 7.87
CA ALA A 161 -18.04 0.24 6.42
C ALA A 161 -16.62 0.51 5.91
N GLY A 162 -15.84 1.32 6.64
CA GLY A 162 -14.43 1.55 6.34
C GLY A 162 -13.59 0.27 6.30
N TRP A 163 -13.72 -0.59 7.31
CA TRP A 163 -12.96 -1.84 7.37
C TRP A 163 -13.42 -2.85 6.32
N ILE A 164 -14.73 -2.99 6.09
CA ILE A 164 -15.26 -3.81 5.00
C ILE A 164 -14.69 -3.35 3.67
N PHE A 165 -14.67 -2.05 3.42
CA PHE A 165 -14.06 -1.46 2.23
C PHE A 165 -12.56 -1.80 2.14
N ALA A 166 -11.80 -1.63 3.22
CA ALA A 166 -10.36 -1.91 3.22
C ALA A 166 -10.06 -3.39 2.89
N PHE A 167 -10.77 -4.33 3.52
CA PHE A 167 -10.60 -5.75 3.21
C PHE A 167 -11.05 -6.10 1.79
N ALA A 168 -12.14 -5.51 1.30
CA ALA A 168 -12.57 -5.70 -0.08
C ALA A 168 -11.48 -5.22 -1.05
N VAL A 169 -10.92 -4.03 -0.85
CA VAL A 169 -9.82 -3.50 -1.68
C VAL A 169 -8.63 -4.44 -1.68
N LEU A 170 -8.20 -4.94 -0.52
CA LEU A 170 -7.08 -5.87 -0.43
C LEU A 170 -7.36 -7.21 -1.14
N ALA A 171 -8.59 -7.73 -1.05
CA ALA A 171 -8.99 -8.96 -1.74
C ALA A 171 -9.01 -8.78 -3.26
N PHE A 172 -9.68 -7.73 -3.75
CA PHE A 172 -9.70 -7.39 -5.17
C PHE A 172 -8.32 -7.06 -5.71
N SER A 173 -7.47 -6.40 -4.91
CA SER A 173 -6.08 -6.14 -5.25
C SER A 173 -5.30 -7.42 -5.45
N SER A 174 -5.48 -8.40 -4.57
CA SER A 174 -4.79 -9.69 -4.66
C SER A 174 -5.17 -10.44 -5.94
N PHE A 175 -6.45 -10.37 -6.31
CA PHE A 175 -6.94 -10.89 -7.58
C PHE A 175 -6.41 -10.11 -8.79
N GLY A 176 -6.36 -8.77 -8.72
CA GLY A 176 -5.78 -7.94 -9.77
C GLY A 176 -4.30 -8.26 -10.04
N VAL A 177 -3.53 -8.50 -8.98
CA VAL A 177 -2.13 -8.96 -9.11
C VAL A 177 -2.06 -10.33 -9.80
N TYR A 178 -2.96 -11.27 -9.46
CA TYR A 178 -3.02 -12.57 -10.12
C TYR A 178 -3.26 -12.45 -11.63
N LEU A 179 -4.27 -11.65 -12.02
CA LEU A 179 -4.60 -11.42 -13.42
C LEU A 179 -3.41 -10.84 -14.20
N GLY A 180 -2.72 -9.84 -13.62
CA GLY A 180 -1.55 -9.23 -14.23
C GLY A 180 -0.34 -10.15 -14.31
N ARG A 181 -0.15 -11.05 -13.34
CA ARG A 181 1.05 -11.92 -13.30
C ARG A 181 0.92 -13.17 -14.15
N PHE A 182 -0.22 -13.85 -14.09
CA PHE A 182 -0.38 -15.18 -14.72
C PHE A 182 -1.13 -15.09 -16.04
N ILE A 183 -2.18 -14.28 -16.11
CA ILE A 183 -2.96 -14.10 -17.33
C ILE A 183 -2.38 -12.99 -18.22
N ARG A 184 -1.44 -12.19 -17.68
CA ARG A 184 -0.73 -11.09 -18.36
C ARG A 184 -1.66 -9.99 -18.87
N PHE A 185 -2.82 -9.83 -18.24
CA PHE A 185 -3.70 -8.71 -18.52
C PHE A 185 -3.14 -7.44 -17.88
N ASN A 186 -2.99 -6.40 -18.69
CA ASN A 186 -2.63 -5.08 -18.20
C ASN A 186 -3.88 -4.26 -17.90
N SER A 187 -3.71 -3.26 -17.03
CA SER A 187 -4.68 -2.19 -16.80
C SER A 187 -5.16 -1.51 -18.12
N TRP A 188 -4.37 -1.58 -19.19
CA TRP A 188 -4.73 -1.02 -20.49
C TRP A 188 -5.65 -1.91 -21.33
N ASP A 189 -5.65 -3.22 -21.12
CA ASP A 189 -6.43 -4.16 -21.92
C ASP A 189 -7.92 -4.08 -21.58
N ILE A 190 -8.22 -3.84 -20.30
CA ILE A 190 -9.58 -3.63 -19.78
C ILE A 190 -10.24 -2.41 -20.43
N LEU A 191 -9.46 -1.36 -20.72
CA LEU A 191 -9.97 -0.15 -21.36
C LEU A 191 -10.25 -0.33 -22.85
N ARG A 192 -9.53 -1.24 -23.53
CA ARG A 192 -9.67 -1.47 -24.98
C ARG A 192 -10.74 -2.49 -25.31
N HIS A 193 -10.77 -3.61 -24.57
CA HIS A 193 -11.64 -4.76 -24.88
C HIS A 193 -12.29 -5.38 -23.62
N PRO A 194 -13.13 -4.65 -22.87
CA PRO A 194 -13.65 -5.10 -21.58
C PRO A 194 -14.47 -6.39 -21.65
N PHE A 195 -15.33 -6.53 -22.67
CA PHE A 195 -16.22 -7.70 -22.78
C PHE A 195 -15.48 -8.99 -23.16
N GLN A 196 -14.47 -8.90 -24.02
CA GLN A 196 -13.65 -10.05 -24.40
C GLN A 196 -12.85 -10.54 -23.18
N LEU A 197 -12.26 -9.59 -22.43
CA LEU A 197 -11.50 -9.89 -21.23
C LEU A 197 -12.36 -10.58 -20.15
N LEU A 198 -13.60 -10.13 -19.92
CA LEU A 198 -14.50 -10.81 -18.98
C LEU A 198 -14.85 -12.24 -19.41
N LYS A 199 -15.05 -12.46 -20.72
CA LYS A 199 -15.30 -13.80 -21.27
C LYS A 199 -14.08 -14.71 -21.08
N ASP A 200 -12.89 -14.19 -21.36
CA ASP A 200 -11.64 -14.95 -21.23
C ASP A 200 -11.37 -15.31 -19.76
N ILE A 201 -11.63 -14.39 -18.82
CA ILE A 201 -11.57 -14.66 -17.37
C ILE A 201 -12.57 -15.76 -16.99
N ALA A 202 -13.82 -15.66 -17.44
CA ALA A 202 -14.84 -16.64 -17.11
C ALA A 202 -14.47 -18.05 -17.61
N VAL A 203 -14.01 -18.15 -18.85
CA VAL A 203 -13.53 -19.42 -19.44
C VAL A 203 -12.30 -19.94 -18.69
N TYR A 204 -11.34 -19.08 -18.37
CA TYR A 204 -10.14 -19.47 -17.64
C TYR A 204 -10.44 -20.13 -16.29
N PHE A 205 -11.44 -19.63 -15.57
CA PHE A 205 -11.86 -20.15 -14.26
C PHE A 205 -12.83 -21.33 -14.30
N THR A 206 -13.26 -21.77 -15.49
CA THR A 206 -13.96 -23.06 -15.62
C THR A 206 -13.06 -24.25 -15.32
N ASN A 207 -11.75 -24.09 -15.50
CA ASN A 207 -10.76 -25.08 -15.10
C ASN A 207 -10.50 -24.98 -13.58
N MET A 208 -10.74 -26.08 -12.86
CA MET A 208 -10.57 -26.16 -11.41
C MET A 208 -9.12 -26.00 -10.95
N ASP A 209 -8.14 -26.40 -11.76
CA ASP A 209 -6.72 -26.23 -11.43
C ASP A 209 -6.34 -24.75 -11.43
N ASN A 210 -6.81 -24.00 -12.43
CA ASN A 210 -6.61 -22.55 -12.53
C ASN A 210 -7.29 -21.80 -11.37
N LEU A 211 -8.50 -22.23 -10.99
CA LEU A 211 -9.21 -21.65 -9.86
C LEU A 211 -8.48 -21.91 -8.54
N SER A 212 -8.05 -23.15 -8.29
CA SER A 212 -7.28 -23.53 -7.11
C SER A 212 -5.97 -22.74 -7.03
N HIS A 213 -5.25 -22.63 -8.14
CA HIS A 213 -4.02 -21.85 -8.23
C HIS A 213 -4.24 -20.37 -7.91
N ALA A 214 -5.30 -19.76 -8.47
CA ALA A 214 -5.66 -18.38 -8.18
C ALA A 214 -6.01 -18.17 -6.70
N ILE A 215 -6.81 -19.07 -6.11
CA ILE A 215 -7.19 -18.97 -4.69
C ILE A 215 -5.94 -19.05 -3.80
N GLN A 216 -5.03 -19.99 -4.06
CA GLN A 216 -3.81 -20.16 -3.27
C GLN A 216 -2.91 -18.93 -3.33
N PHE A 217 -2.71 -18.38 -4.53
CA PHE A 217 -1.92 -17.17 -4.73
C PHE A 217 -2.59 -15.94 -4.10
N CYS A 218 -3.87 -15.71 -4.38
CA CYS A 218 -4.62 -14.56 -3.87
C CYS A 218 -4.69 -14.57 -2.34
N LYS A 219 -4.84 -15.76 -1.73
CA LYS A 219 -4.81 -15.92 -0.27
C LYS A 219 -3.52 -15.35 0.33
N TRP A 220 -2.35 -15.74 -0.19
CA TRP A 220 -1.07 -15.26 0.36
C TRP A 220 -0.83 -13.77 0.09
N MET A 221 -1.17 -13.29 -1.10
CA MET A 221 -1.10 -11.86 -1.40
C MET A 221 -2.01 -11.04 -0.48
N PHE A 222 -3.23 -11.53 -0.22
CA PHE A 222 -4.15 -10.89 0.70
C PHE A 222 -3.59 -10.88 2.12
N LEU A 223 -3.09 -12.01 2.62
CA LEU A 223 -2.53 -12.09 3.97
C LEU A 223 -1.35 -11.15 4.16
N ILE A 224 -0.40 -11.09 3.22
CA ILE A 224 0.77 -10.20 3.30
C ILE A 224 0.32 -8.73 3.31
N THR A 225 -0.49 -8.33 2.34
CA THR A 225 -0.94 -6.93 2.23
C THR A 225 -1.84 -6.51 3.38
N CYS A 226 -2.72 -7.40 3.84
CA CYS A 226 -3.56 -7.21 5.02
C CYS A 226 -2.72 -7.06 6.30
N PHE A 227 -1.74 -7.94 6.50
CA PHE A 227 -0.85 -7.87 7.65
C PHE A 227 -0.08 -6.54 7.70
N CYS A 228 0.54 -6.14 6.59
CA CYS A 228 1.24 -4.85 6.49
C CYS A 228 0.29 -3.67 6.80
N TYR A 229 -0.92 -3.72 6.27
CA TYR A 229 -1.90 -2.66 6.46
C TYR A 229 -2.41 -2.57 7.90
N VAL A 230 -2.78 -3.70 8.51
CA VAL A 230 -3.25 -3.75 9.90
C VAL A 230 -2.16 -3.28 10.85
N LEU A 231 -0.90 -3.70 10.64
CA LEU A 231 0.22 -3.18 11.42
C LEU A 231 0.34 -1.66 11.33
N LEU A 232 0.33 -1.11 10.11
CA LEU A 232 0.38 0.34 9.91
C LEU A 232 -0.76 1.06 10.65
N TYR A 233 -1.97 0.52 10.55
CA TYR A 233 -3.15 1.06 11.22
C TYR A 233 -3.01 1.05 12.74
N LEU A 234 -2.56 -0.07 13.33
CA LEU A 234 -2.34 -0.20 14.77
C LEU A 234 -1.24 0.74 15.28
N PHE A 235 -0.13 0.88 14.54
CA PHE A 235 0.91 1.87 14.86
C PHE A 235 0.38 3.31 14.86
N GLY A 236 -0.48 3.64 13.89
CA GLY A 236 -1.17 4.93 13.86
C GLY A 236 -2.09 5.13 15.07
N ALA A 237 -2.84 4.09 15.45
CA ALA A 237 -3.74 4.13 16.61
C ALA A 237 -2.97 4.29 17.94
N MET A 238 -1.82 3.62 18.10
CA MET A 238 -0.97 3.78 19.29
C MET A 238 -0.47 5.22 19.47
N ARG A 239 -0.09 5.89 18.38
CA ARG A 239 0.32 7.31 18.41
C ARG A 239 -0.84 8.28 18.63
N GLY A 240 -2.06 7.88 18.28
CA GLY A 240 -3.28 8.68 18.45
C GLY A 240 -3.81 8.73 19.88
N ASN A 241 -3.23 7.99 20.84
CA ASN A 241 -3.68 7.95 22.23
C ASN A 241 -2.67 8.53 23.26
N PRO A 242 -2.28 9.81 23.20
CA PRO A 242 -1.59 10.47 24.32
C PRO A 242 -2.54 10.88 25.46
N ALA A 243 -3.86 10.94 25.22
CA ALA A 243 -4.84 11.49 26.16
C ALA A 243 -5.26 10.53 27.29
N SER A 244 -5.13 9.21 27.12
CA SER A 244 -5.41 8.27 28.21
C SER A 244 -4.32 8.29 29.29
N ILE A 245 -3.08 8.64 28.93
CA ILE A 245 -1.94 8.69 29.86
C ILE A 245 -2.00 9.95 30.75
N GLN A 246 -2.56 11.06 30.24
CA GLN A 246 -2.74 12.29 31.02
C GLN A 246 -3.91 12.21 31.99
N LYS A 247 -5.03 11.59 31.59
CA LYS A 247 -6.18 11.39 32.50
C LYS A 247 -5.86 10.48 33.69
N GLU A 248 -4.98 9.50 33.52
CA GLU A 248 -4.58 8.60 34.61
C GLU A 248 -3.63 9.30 35.60
N LYS A 249 -2.79 10.24 35.13
CA LYS A 249 -1.96 11.09 35.99
C LYS A 249 -2.77 12.13 36.78
N GLU A 250 -3.73 12.80 36.14
CA GLU A 250 -4.60 13.77 36.82
C GLU A 250 -5.52 13.12 37.87
N HIS A 251 -5.99 11.90 37.62
CA HIS A 251 -6.84 11.16 38.57
C HIS A 251 -6.04 10.54 39.73
N GLY A 252 -4.76 10.22 39.52
CA GLY A 252 -3.85 9.77 40.57
C GLY A 252 -3.51 10.87 41.59
N GLU A 253 -3.28 12.11 41.12
CA GLU A 253 -2.92 13.23 41.99
C GLU A 253 -4.10 13.80 42.80
N THR A 254 -5.33 13.74 42.29
CA THR A 254 -6.52 14.26 43.01
C THR A 254 -6.96 13.40 44.20
N SER A 255 -6.49 12.15 44.30
CA SER A 255 -6.81 11.25 45.43
C SER A 255 -5.88 11.41 46.65
N ALA A 256 -4.81 12.20 46.53
CA ALA A 256 -3.73 12.21 47.52
C ALA A 256 -3.84 13.26 48.65
N PHE A 257 -4.86 14.13 48.69
CA PHE A 257 -4.96 15.14 49.78
C PHE A 257 -6.40 15.53 50.13
N PRO A 258 -7.00 15.01 51.22
CA PRO A 258 -8.14 15.65 51.84
C PRO A 258 -7.64 16.79 52.76
N ALA A 259 -7.92 18.04 52.35
CA ALA A 259 -7.65 19.22 53.16
C ALA A 259 -8.43 19.18 54.49
N ARG A 260 -7.70 19.19 55.61
CA ARG A 260 -8.23 19.34 56.97
C ARG A 260 -8.89 20.72 57.10
N LYS A 261 -10.19 20.77 57.42
CA LYS A 261 -10.89 22.03 57.74
C LYS A 261 -10.32 22.65 59.03
N PRO A 262 -10.09 23.97 59.10
CA PRO A 262 -9.74 24.63 60.35
C PRO A 262 -10.99 24.81 61.23
N GLY A 263 -10.83 24.49 62.52
CA GLY A 263 -11.88 24.57 63.54
C GLY A 263 -12.23 26.01 63.91
N SER A 264 -13.51 26.21 64.20
CA SER A 264 -14.13 27.41 64.74
C SER A 264 -13.87 27.56 66.24
N ILE A 265 -13.27 28.69 66.65
CA ILE A 265 -13.58 29.42 67.89
C ILE A 265 -13.48 30.91 67.56
#